data_AF-A0A2M6YY03-F1
#
_entry.id   AF-A0A2M6YY03-F1
#
_cell.length_a   1.000
_cell.length_b   1.000
_cell.length_c   1.000
_cell.angle_alpha   90.00
_cell.angle_beta   90.00
_cell.angle_gamma   90.00
#
_symmetry.space_group_name_H-M   'P 1'
#
loop_
_entity.id
_entity.type
_entity.pdbx_description
1 polymer ?
#
loop_
_entity_poly.entity_id
_entity_poly.type
_entity_poly.pdbx_seq_one_letter_code
_entity_poly.pdbx_strand_id
1 'polypeptide(L)'
;MKQRSLLAALVLLMLTACSRKDDLDLPISRERFIKAYTDIALLNVELQPGLSQRDSAYIAIVDSVLKADGVTREQFEKSSRILSSHPQAWEPMLREILKTLEEKRASAQKTPS
;
A
#
# COMPACT_ATOMS: atom_id res chain seq x y z
N MET A 1 -22.00 39.31 28.75
CA MET A 1 -21.78 37.86 28.56
C MET A 1 -21.78 37.44 27.06
N LYS A 2 -21.04 38.12 26.17
CA LYS A 2 -21.03 37.77 24.71
C LYS A 2 -19.67 37.29 24.18
N GLN A 3 -18.58 37.54 24.91
CA GLN A 3 -17.21 37.28 24.44
C GLN A 3 -16.75 35.83 24.65
N ARG A 4 -17.36 35.08 25.60
CA ARG A 4 -17.02 33.68 25.87
C ARG A 4 -17.55 32.70 24.81
N SER A 5 -18.67 33.01 24.15
CA SER A 5 -19.22 32.16 23.08
C SER A 5 -18.40 32.20 21.79
N LEU A 6 -17.73 33.31 21.50
CA LEU A 6 -16.91 33.47 20.30
C LEU A 6 -15.64 32.61 20.36
N LEU A 7 -15.02 32.50 21.53
CA LEU A 7 -13.85 31.63 21.75
C LEU A 7 -14.18 30.15 21.58
N ALA A 8 -15.33 29.69 22.09
CA ALA A 8 -15.75 28.30 21.96
C ALA A 8 -16.03 27.91 20.49
N ALA A 9 -16.65 28.80 19.72
CA ALA A 9 -16.90 28.59 18.29
C ALA A 9 -15.60 28.55 17.46
N LEU A 10 -14.62 29.40 17.80
CA LEU A 10 -13.31 29.42 17.12
C LEU A 10 -12.50 28.14 17.37
N VAL A 11 -12.55 27.62 18.60
CA VAL A 11 -11.87 26.36 18.97
C VAL A 11 -12.52 25.16 18.27
N LEU A 12 -13.85 25.14 18.15
CA LEU A 12 -14.56 24.09 17.40
C LEU A 12 -14.24 24.11 15.89
N LEU A 13 -14.09 25.29 15.29
CA LEU A 13 -13.72 25.42 13.87
C LEU A 13 -12.27 24.99 13.59
N MET A 14 -11.34 25.23 14.52
CA MET A 14 -9.94 24.80 14.40
C MET A 14 -9.79 23.28 14.49
N LEU A 15 -10.64 22.59 15.26
CA LEU A 15 -10.58 21.13 15.40
C LEU A 15 -11.05 20.39 14.13
N THR A 16 -11.92 21.00 13.31
CA THR A 16 -12.38 20.39 12.05
C THR A 16 -11.44 20.65 10.86
N ALA A 17 -10.44 21.53 11.00
CA ALA A 17 -9.58 21.93 9.88
C ALA A 17 -8.37 21.01 9.62
N CYS A 18 -8.07 20.05 10.51
CA CYS A 18 -6.86 19.23 10.45
C CYS A 18 -7.11 17.73 10.21
N SER A 19 -8.18 17.36 9.49
CA SER A 19 -8.35 15.99 8.99
C SER A 19 -8.53 15.99 7.48
N ARG A 20 -7.55 16.54 6.75
CA ARG A 20 -7.35 16.11 5.36
C ARG A 20 -6.60 14.79 5.42
N LYS A 21 -7.39 13.71 5.51
CA LYS A 21 -6.95 12.42 5.04
C LYS A 21 -6.71 12.61 3.54
N ASP A 22 -5.44 12.56 3.11
CA ASP A 22 -5.11 12.55 1.69
C ASP A 22 -5.62 11.22 1.10
N ASP A 23 -6.94 11.14 0.91
CA ASP A 23 -7.58 10.04 0.21
C ASP A 23 -7.25 10.22 -1.28
N LEU A 24 -6.08 9.70 -1.66
CA LEU A 24 -5.67 9.63 -3.05
C LEU A 24 -6.67 8.77 -3.83
N ASP A 25 -7.07 9.25 -5.00
CA ASP A 25 -7.89 8.49 -5.94
C ASP A 25 -7.04 7.40 -6.61
N LEU A 26 -6.81 6.32 -5.88
CA LEU A 26 -6.07 5.16 -6.36
C LEU A 26 -6.99 4.27 -7.21
N PRO A 27 -6.54 3.87 -8.42
CA PRO A 27 -7.26 2.88 -9.23
C PRO A 27 -7.50 1.53 -8.54
N ILE A 28 -6.77 1.26 -7.46
CA ILE A 28 -6.89 0.07 -6.62
C ILE A 28 -7.06 0.54 -5.18
N SER A 29 -7.97 -0.10 -4.44
CA SER A 29 -8.08 0.11 -2.99
C SER A 29 -6.74 -0.14 -2.30
N ARG A 30 -6.43 0.65 -1.25
CA ARG A 30 -5.24 0.49 -0.40
C ARG A 30 -4.96 -0.96 0.00
N GLU A 31 -5.97 -1.68 0.48
CA GLU A 31 -5.85 -3.07 0.92
C GLU A 31 -5.36 -4.01 -0.20
N ARG A 32 -6.03 -3.98 -1.36
CA ARG A 32 -5.60 -4.76 -2.53
C ARG A 32 -4.22 -4.37 -3.04
N PHE A 33 -3.87 -3.08 -2.99
CA PHE A 33 -2.53 -2.63 -3.39
C PHE A 33 -1.45 -3.20 -2.46
N ILE A 34 -1.65 -3.10 -1.15
CA ILE A 34 -0.74 -3.66 -0.14
C ILE A 34 -0.57 -5.16 -0.36
N LYS A 35 -1.67 -5.90 -0.48
CA LYS A 35 -1.64 -7.35 -0.72
C LYS A 35 -0.85 -7.70 -1.98
N ALA A 36 -1.19 -7.09 -3.11
CA ALA A 36 -0.53 -7.33 -4.39
C ALA A 36 0.97 -7.00 -4.33
N TYR A 37 1.33 -5.86 -3.72
CA TYR A 37 2.72 -5.46 -3.57
C TYR A 37 3.50 -6.43 -2.69
N THR A 38 2.92 -6.85 -1.56
CA THR A 38 3.52 -7.84 -0.67
C THR A 38 3.75 -9.17 -1.38
N ASP A 39 2.76 -9.67 -2.13
CA ASP A 39 2.87 -10.95 -2.84
C ASP A 39 3.93 -10.86 -3.96
N ILE A 40 4.03 -9.75 -4.70
CA ILE A 40 5.12 -9.49 -5.66
C ILE A 40 6.49 -9.38 -4.96
N ALA A 41 6.56 -8.74 -3.80
CA ALA A 41 7.80 -8.61 -3.05
C ALA A 41 8.30 -9.97 -2.55
N LEU A 42 7.39 -10.86 -2.12
CA LEU A 42 7.74 -12.24 -1.76
C LEU A 42 8.24 -13.02 -2.98
N LEU A 43 7.57 -12.91 -4.12
CA LEU A 43 8.05 -13.51 -5.36
C LEU A 43 9.48 -13.06 -5.70
N ASN A 44 9.80 -11.77 -5.53
CA ASN A 44 11.15 -11.26 -5.77
C ASN A 44 12.21 -11.83 -4.81
N VAL A 45 11.80 -12.28 -3.62
CA VAL A 45 12.70 -12.91 -2.64
C VAL A 45 12.82 -14.42 -2.89
N GLU A 46 11.72 -15.07 -3.27
CA GLU A 46 11.66 -16.53 -3.53
C GLU A 46 12.27 -16.90 -4.89
N LEU A 47 12.01 -16.07 -5.91
CA LEU A 47 12.70 -16.13 -7.19
C LEU A 47 14.10 -15.55 -6.97
N GLN A 48 15.03 -16.39 -6.49
CA GLN A 48 16.48 -16.16 -6.56
C GLN A 48 16.87 -15.55 -7.93
N PRO A 49 18.00 -14.81 -8.05
CA PRO A 49 18.23 -13.75 -9.05
C PRO A 49 18.34 -14.20 -10.53
N GLY A 50 17.89 -15.41 -10.87
CA GLY A 50 17.89 -15.95 -12.22
C GLY A 50 16.85 -15.34 -13.15
N LEU A 51 15.85 -14.61 -12.63
CA LEU A 51 14.87 -13.90 -13.46
C LEU A 51 15.01 -12.38 -13.33
N SER A 52 15.37 -11.75 -14.44
CA SER A 52 15.34 -10.31 -14.61
C SER A 52 13.89 -9.82 -14.64
N GLN A 53 13.65 -8.60 -14.16
CA GLN A 53 12.34 -7.95 -14.31
C GLN A 53 11.92 -7.76 -15.78
N ARG A 54 12.86 -7.89 -16.72
CA ARG A 54 12.60 -7.84 -18.17
C ARG A 54 12.27 -9.19 -18.77
N ASP A 55 12.41 -10.29 -18.01
CA ASP A 55 12.14 -11.62 -18.52
C ASP A 55 10.63 -11.84 -18.66
N SER A 56 10.22 -12.39 -19.79
CA SER A 56 8.81 -12.66 -20.09
C SER A 56 8.17 -13.60 -19.06
N ALA A 57 8.95 -14.53 -18.50
CA ALA A 57 8.51 -15.41 -17.41
C ALA A 57 8.20 -14.62 -16.14
N TYR A 58 9.07 -13.68 -15.74
CA TYR A 58 8.84 -12.82 -14.59
C TYR A 58 7.57 -11.99 -14.76
N ILE A 59 7.45 -11.36 -15.93
CA ILE A 59 6.29 -10.56 -16.35
C ILE A 59 5.00 -11.39 -16.23
N ALA A 60 4.99 -12.63 -16.74
CA ALA A 60 3.83 -13.52 -16.66
C ALA A 60 3.48 -13.92 -15.22
N ILE A 61 4.48 -14.14 -14.36
CA ILE A 61 4.28 -14.47 -12.94
C ILE A 61 3.64 -13.27 -12.20
N VAL A 62 4.16 -12.07 -12.42
CA VAL A 62 3.59 -10.83 -11.84
C VAL A 62 2.14 -10.65 -12.29
N ASP A 63 1.84 -10.84 -13.58
CA ASP A 63 0.46 -10.75 -14.08
C ASP A 63 -0.46 -11.78 -13.44
N SER A 64 0.03 -12.99 -13.19
CA SER A 64 -0.74 -14.03 -12.51
C SER A 64 -1.08 -13.63 -11.08
N VAL A 65 -0.14 -13.02 -10.33
CA VAL A 65 -0.39 -12.53 -8.97
C VAL A 65 -1.40 -11.40 -8.94
N LEU A 66 -1.22 -10.39 -9.81
CA LEU A 66 -2.16 -9.28 -9.90
C LEU A 66 -3.57 -9.77 -10.25
N LYS A 67 -3.68 -10.71 -11.20
CA LYS A 67 -4.96 -11.28 -11.63
C LYS A 67 -5.66 -12.07 -10.51
N ALA A 68 -4.91 -12.73 -9.62
CA ALA A 68 -5.47 -13.45 -8.48
C ALA A 68 -6.27 -12.52 -7.55
N ASP A 69 -5.91 -11.24 -7.49
CA ASP A 69 -6.59 -10.21 -6.70
C ASP A 69 -7.55 -9.32 -7.52
N GLY A 70 -7.82 -9.70 -8.77
CA GLY A 70 -8.66 -8.91 -9.68
C GLY A 70 -8.07 -7.54 -10.02
N VAL A 71 -6.74 -7.43 -9.96
CA VAL A 71 -6.00 -6.22 -10.28
C VAL A 71 -5.37 -6.36 -11.66
N THR A 72 -5.54 -5.36 -12.51
CA THR A 72 -4.79 -5.28 -13.78
C THR A 72 -3.42 -4.64 -13.54
N ARG A 73 -2.44 -4.98 -14.39
CA ARG A 73 -1.13 -4.34 -14.37
C ARG A 73 -1.22 -2.83 -14.50
N GLU A 74 -2.06 -2.34 -15.41
CA GLU A 74 -2.26 -0.91 -15.62
C GLU A 74 -2.73 -0.19 -14.35
N GLN A 75 -3.72 -0.75 -13.65
CA GLN A 75 -4.19 -0.21 -12.38
C GLN A 75 -3.08 -0.20 -11.32
N PHE A 76 -2.25 -1.24 -11.27
CA PHE A 76 -1.17 -1.37 -10.30
C PHE A 76 -0.06 -0.36 -10.55
N GLU A 77 0.41 -0.26 -11.79
CA GLU A 77 1.43 0.71 -12.20
C GLU A 77 0.95 2.15 -12.01
N LYS A 78 -0.31 2.44 -12.36
CA LYS A 78 -0.90 3.77 -12.14
C LYS A 78 -0.98 4.13 -10.65
N SER A 79 -1.40 3.18 -9.81
CA SER A 79 -1.41 3.38 -8.34
C SER A 79 0.00 3.60 -7.80
N SER A 80 0.97 2.79 -8.23
CA SER A 80 2.38 2.93 -7.83
C SER A 80 2.95 4.29 -8.25
N ARG A 81 2.60 4.80 -9.44
CA ARG A 81 3.04 6.11 -9.94
C ARG A 81 2.45 7.25 -9.11
N ILE A 82 1.15 7.20 -8.82
CA ILE A 82 0.48 8.19 -7.96
C ILE A 82 1.14 8.21 -6.58
N LEU A 83 1.46 7.05 -6.04
CA LEU A 83 2.03 6.97 -4.69
C LEU A 83 3.50 7.39 -4.63
N SER A 84 4.24 7.16 -5.71
CA SER A 84 5.62 7.66 -5.84
C SER A 84 5.70 9.19 -5.81
N SER A 85 4.64 9.89 -6.21
CA SER A 85 4.55 11.35 -6.11
C SER A 85 3.96 11.86 -4.79
N HIS A 86 3.52 10.98 -3.89
CA HIS A 86 2.92 11.34 -2.60
C HIS A 86 3.54 10.49 -1.45
N PRO A 87 4.81 10.76 -1.07
CA PRO A 87 5.52 9.95 -0.08
C PRO A 87 4.79 9.81 1.26
N GLN A 88 4.08 10.85 1.70
CA GLN A 88 3.30 10.85 2.94
C GLN A 88 2.15 9.84 2.94
N ALA A 89 1.57 9.53 1.77
CA ALA A 89 0.55 8.50 1.63
C ALA A 89 1.17 7.10 1.46
N TRP A 90 2.38 7.03 0.92
CA TRP A 90 3.12 5.80 0.70
C TRP A 90 3.66 5.19 1.99
N GLU A 91 4.23 6.01 2.87
CA GLU A 91 4.83 5.57 4.14
C GLU A 91 3.93 4.64 4.98
N PRO A 92 2.66 4.98 5.29
CA PRO A 92 1.80 4.10 6.08
C PRO A 92 1.47 2.78 5.36
N MET A 93 1.48 2.75 4.02
CA MET A 93 1.31 1.51 3.27
C MET A 93 2.56 0.65 3.31
N LEU A 94 3.75 1.25 3.17
CA LEU A 94 5.01 0.52 3.30
C LEU A 94 5.17 -0.12 4.68
N ARG A 95 4.80 0.59 5.75
CA ARG A 95 4.84 0.02 7.12
C ARG A 95 3.96 -1.23 7.24
N GLU A 96 2.78 -1.21 6.62
CA GLU A 96 1.89 -2.36 6.60
C GLU A 96 2.44 -3.51 5.76
N ILE A 97 2.96 -3.21 4.56
CA ILE A 97 3.64 -4.19 3.70
C ILE A 97 4.78 -4.88 4.46
N LEU A 98 5.64 -4.12 5.13
CA LEU A 98 6.76 -4.66 5.92
C LEU A 98 6.27 -5.56 7.06
N LYS A 99 5.25 -5.11 7.80
CA LYS A 99 4.64 -5.91 8.86
C LYS A 99 4.07 -7.23 8.32
N THR A 100 3.34 -7.21 7.21
CA THR A 100 2.80 -8.43 6.60
C THR A 100 3.91 -9.36 6.11
N LEU A 101 5.00 -8.82 5.56
CA LEU A 101 6.16 -9.61 5.15
C LEU A 101 6.82 -10.30 6.35
N GLU A 102 7.00 -9.58 7.47
CA GLU A 102 7.54 -10.15 8.71
C GLU A 102 6.64 -11.26 9.28
N GLU A 103 5.33 -11.04 9.32
CA GLU A 103 4.34 -12.03 9.79
C GLU A 103 4.34 -13.31 8.94
N LYS A 104 4.38 -13.16 7.61
CA LYS A 104 4.46 -14.29 6.67
C LYS A 104 5.77 -15.06 6.85
N ARG A 105 6.90 -14.36 7.01
CA ARG A 105 8.20 -14.99 7.26
C ARG A 105 8.24 -15.74 8.59
N ALA A 106 7.70 -15.15 9.65
CA ALA A 106 7.64 -15.78 10.97
C ALA A 106 6.76 -17.04 10.96
N SER A 107 5.65 -17.03 10.21
CA SER A 107 4.76 -18.17 10.04
C SER A 107 5.42 -19.31 9.26
N ALA A 108 6.19 -18.98 8.22
CA ALA A 108 6.96 -19.97 7.45
C ALA A 108 8.02 -20.69 8.29
N GLN A 109 8.68 -19.99 9.22
CA GLN A 109 9.68 -20.58 10.12
C GLN A 109 9.09 -21.44 11.25
N LYS A 110 7.82 -21.24 11.60
CA LYS A 110 7.12 -21.95 12.68
C LYS A 110 6.47 -23.26 12.24
N THR A 111 6.52 -23.61 10.96
CA THR A 111 6.00 -24.89 10.46
C THR A 111 7.13 -25.92 10.49
N PRO A 112 7.19 -26.86 11.45
CA PRO A 112 8.18 -27.93 11.44
C PRO A 112 7.79 -28.91 10.33
N SER A 113 8.74 -29.27 9.46
CA SER A 113 8.64 -30.52 8.67
C SER A 113 8.64 -31.74 9.57
#